data_AF-A0A8S2Y0A2-F1
#
_entry.id   AF-A0A8S2Y0A2-F1
#
_cell.length_a   1.000
_cell.length_b   1.000
_cell.length_c   1.000
_cell.angle_alpha   90.00
_cell.angle_beta   90.00
_cell.angle_gamma   90.00
#
_symmetry.space_group_name_H-M   'P 1'
#
loop_
_entity.id
_entity.type
_entity.pdbx_description
1 polymer ?
#
loop_
_entity_poly.entity_id
_entity_poly.type
_entity_poly.pdbx_seq_one_letter_code
_entity_poly.pdbx_strand_id
1 'polypeptide(L)'
;MPIPLCLPFHLNKHQHHGHNNVATPSHSDQSYMRFIEILDKQNIKISYKKYDKNRLVEKYDPSCLNNKFVSILFDQKLDNAFIENILLQQILINAQPYNFIGYSNSQLRGRSCYLYAGTTEEIESIINDNGDFYKIKNLSKRAARIGLLFSSCTPTLHIQSDHVIEIDDIEKNGYTFTDGCGIIGRCLAKKIVPYLNDFKEPLITLNENNQVEDNTCPCAFQIRYQGCKGVLMINDDDKDETIQIRPSMKKFTSAISTCLYVCDDGYSKPKLGFLIKQFIMLLSGLNISDETFLKKQEDHFHEIVTMCDDMNVAMKYSLYFDRIDLVYHLLSNNIQLIQSELQILQKKALESVEKLKIPITKSRLALGVCDPCKLNQ
;
A
#
# COMPACT_ATOMS: atom_id res chain seq x y z
N MET A 1 -26.87 -27.11 14.58
CA MET A 1 -25.47 -26.89 14.17
C MET A 1 -25.48 -26.42 12.73
N PRO A 2 -24.88 -25.27 12.38
CA PRO A 2 -24.70 -24.92 10.98
C PRO A 2 -23.75 -25.95 10.35
N ILE A 3 -24.18 -26.58 9.27
CA ILE A 3 -23.38 -27.53 8.49
C ILE A 3 -22.26 -26.70 7.82
N PRO A 4 -20.97 -27.07 7.95
CA PRO A 4 -19.89 -26.38 7.25
C PRO A 4 -20.16 -26.36 5.75
N LEU A 5 -20.01 -25.20 5.10
CA LEU A 5 -20.10 -25.12 3.65
C LEU A 5 -18.88 -25.84 3.07
N CYS A 6 -19.09 -27.11 2.73
CA CYS A 6 -18.09 -27.90 2.01
C CYS A 6 -18.14 -27.45 0.56
N LEU A 7 -17.22 -26.58 0.16
CA LEU A 7 -17.07 -26.18 -1.23
C LEU A 7 -16.72 -27.43 -2.04
N PRO A 8 -17.55 -27.84 -3.03
CA PRO A 8 -17.32 -29.07 -3.76
C PRO A 8 -16.09 -28.94 -4.64
N PHE A 9 -15.09 -29.80 -4.43
CA PHE A 9 -13.90 -29.89 -5.27
C PHE A 9 -14.08 -30.94 -6.37
N HIS A 10 -13.93 -30.52 -7.63
CA HIS A 10 -13.26 -31.31 -8.65
C HIS A 10 -12.18 -30.43 -9.30
N LEU A 11 -10.94 -30.58 -8.83
CA LEU A 11 -9.77 -30.05 -9.50
C LEU A 11 -9.48 -30.90 -10.75
N ASN A 12 -10.00 -30.49 -11.90
CA ASN A 12 -9.45 -30.97 -13.17
C ASN A 12 -8.03 -30.42 -13.30
N LYS A 13 -7.04 -31.33 -13.17
CA LYS A 13 -5.68 -31.13 -13.69
C LYS A 13 -5.79 -30.90 -15.20
N HIS A 14 -5.96 -29.66 -15.65
CA HIS A 14 -5.39 -29.30 -16.94
C HIS A 14 -3.91 -29.04 -16.73
N GLN A 15 -3.15 -30.11 -17.00
CA GLN A 15 -1.73 -30.06 -17.27
C GLN A 15 -1.48 -29.01 -18.36
N HIS A 16 -0.90 -27.88 -17.99
CA HIS A 16 0.09 -27.29 -18.88
C HIS A 16 1.40 -28.01 -18.60
N HIS A 17 1.77 -28.91 -19.52
CA HIS A 17 3.15 -29.34 -19.71
C HIS A 17 3.97 -28.11 -20.11
N GLY A 18 4.46 -27.39 -19.11
CA GLY A 18 5.71 -26.65 -19.19
C GLY A 18 6.69 -27.40 -18.30
N HIS A 19 7.57 -28.20 -18.90
CA HIS A 19 8.75 -28.67 -18.20
C HIS A 19 9.54 -27.44 -17.72
N ASN A 20 9.53 -27.20 -16.42
CA ASN A 20 10.64 -26.63 -15.69
C ASN A 20 10.48 -27.10 -14.25
N ASN A 21 11.46 -27.89 -13.80
CA ASN A 21 11.61 -28.32 -12.41
C ASN A 21 11.47 -27.09 -11.50
N VAL A 22 10.34 -26.96 -10.79
CA VAL A 22 10.22 -25.97 -9.72
C VAL A 22 10.97 -26.56 -8.54
N ALA A 23 12.26 -26.23 -8.48
CA ALA A 23 13.02 -26.30 -7.25
C ALA A 23 12.22 -25.59 -6.15
N THR A 24 12.13 -26.19 -4.97
CA THR A 24 11.81 -25.48 -3.74
C THR A 24 12.67 -24.21 -3.71
N PRO A 25 12.07 -22.99 -3.65
CA PRO A 25 12.85 -21.78 -3.71
C PRO A 25 13.80 -21.73 -2.50
N SER A 26 15.10 -21.73 -2.80
CA SER A 26 16.13 -21.37 -1.85
C SER A 26 15.93 -19.91 -1.41
N HIS A 27 16.07 -19.67 -0.11
CA HIS A 27 16.16 -18.38 0.58
C HIS A 27 15.97 -17.12 -0.29
N SER A 28 14.72 -16.70 -0.46
CA SER A 28 14.38 -15.32 -0.80
C SER A 28 13.20 -14.88 0.06
N ASP A 29 13.28 -13.68 0.62
CA ASP A 29 12.40 -13.05 1.62
C ASP A 29 10.92 -12.82 1.17
N GLN A 30 10.45 -13.58 0.19
CA GLN A 30 9.13 -13.42 -0.43
C GLN A 30 8.22 -14.59 -0.07
N SER A 31 7.43 -14.38 0.98
CA SER A 31 6.43 -15.33 1.43
C SER A 31 5.19 -15.31 0.50
N TYR A 32 4.76 -16.50 0.07
CA TYR A 32 3.55 -16.69 -0.76
C TYR A 32 2.39 -17.14 0.13
N MET A 33 1.18 -16.67 -0.16
CA MET A 33 -0.04 -17.08 0.52
C MET A 33 -1.01 -17.72 -0.47
N ARG A 34 -1.84 -18.66 0.01
CA ARG A 34 -2.97 -19.17 -0.76
C ARG A 34 -4.00 -18.06 -0.99
N PHE A 35 -4.34 -17.87 -2.26
CA PHE A 35 -5.32 -16.92 -2.73
C PHE A 35 -6.47 -17.66 -3.40
N ILE A 36 -7.68 -17.39 -2.94
CA ILE A 36 -8.91 -18.07 -3.34
C ILE A 36 -9.79 -17.05 -4.05
N GLU A 37 -10.19 -17.35 -5.28
CA GLU A 37 -11.07 -16.51 -6.07
C GLU A 37 -12.37 -17.27 -6.27
N ILE A 38 -13.45 -16.74 -5.68
CA ILE A 38 -14.80 -17.25 -5.92
C ILE A 38 -15.39 -16.44 -7.07
N LEU A 39 -15.45 -17.08 -8.24
CA LEU A 39 -15.93 -16.46 -9.48
C LEU A 39 -17.46 -16.54 -9.57
N ASP A 40 -18.01 -17.68 -9.18
CA ASP A 40 -19.44 -17.90 -9.00
C ASP A 40 -19.68 -19.04 -7.98
N LYS A 41 -20.93 -19.51 -7.85
CA LYS A 41 -21.32 -20.54 -6.88
C LYS A 41 -20.67 -21.92 -7.13
N GLN A 42 -20.10 -22.15 -8.31
CA GLN A 42 -19.52 -23.42 -8.72
C GLN A 42 -18.04 -23.29 -9.14
N ASN A 43 -17.58 -22.09 -9.47
CA ASN A 43 -16.24 -21.84 -9.97
C ASN A 43 -15.37 -21.16 -8.91
N ILE A 44 -14.41 -21.95 -8.40
CA ILE A 44 -13.45 -21.51 -7.39
C ILE A 44 -12.05 -21.78 -7.91
N LYS A 45 -11.21 -20.74 -7.90
CA LYS A 45 -9.81 -20.83 -8.32
C LYS A 45 -8.92 -20.66 -7.11
N ILE A 46 -7.99 -21.59 -6.92
CA ILE A 46 -6.96 -21.50 -5.89
C ILE A 46 -5.61 -21.27 -6.57
N SER A 47 -4.87 -20.29 -6.08
CA SER A 47 -3.53 -19.95 -6.55
C SER A 47 -2.63 -19.58 -5.38
N TYR A 48 -1.31 -19.58 -5.61
CA TYR A 48 -0.37 -19.00 -4.66
C TYR A 48 0.08 -17.66 -5.21
N LYS A 49 -0.14 -16.60 -4.44
CA LYS A 49 0.27 -15.24 -4.80
C LYS A 49 1.20 -14.70 -3.73
N LYS A 50 2.15 -13.87 -4.16
CA LYS A 50 2.89 -13.03 -3.22
C LYS A 50 1.88 -12.19 -2.44
N TYR A 51 2.01 -12.16 -1.11
CA TYR A 51 1.14 -11.36 -0.27
C TYR A 51 1.90 -10.14 0.23
N ASP A 52 1.17 -9.04 0.42
CA ASP A 52 1.76 -7.84 1.00
C ASP A 52 1.88 -8.03 2.52
N LYS A 53 3.11 -7.93 3.03
CA LYS A 53 3.43 -8.12 4.46
C LYS A 53 2.54 -7.23 5.32
N ASN A 54 2.02 -7.77 6.41
CA ASN A 54 1.20 -7.02 7.35
C ASN A 54 1.46 -7.49 8.78
N ARG A 55 1.08 -6.67 9.75
CA ARG A 55 1.40 -6.89 11.17
C ARG A 55 0.91 -8.22 11.71
N LEU A 56 -0.27 -8.67 11.26
CA LEU A 56 -0.88 -9.88 11.79
C LEU A 56 -0.20 -11.13 11.21
N VAL A 57 -0.05 -11.19 9.89
CA VAL A 57 0.58 -12.35 9.24
C VAL A 57 2.04 -12.47 9.66
N GLU A 58 2.79 -11.38 9.73
CA GLU A 58 4.20 -11.41 10.17
C GLU A 58 4.36 -11.88 11.63
N LYS A 59 3.36 -11.64 12.51
CA LYS A 59 3.40 -12.07 13.90
C LYS A 59 3.01 -13.54 14.09
N TYR A 60 2.01 -14.01 13.36
CA TYR A 60 1.39 -15.33 13.61
C TYR A 60 1.73 -16.40 12.56
N ASP A 61 2.16 -16.02 11.35
CA ASP A 61 2.59 -16.94 10.28
C ASP A 61 3.53 -16.26 9.27
N PRO A 62 4.73 -15.81 9.68
CA PRO A 62 5.61 -14.98 8.83
C PRO A 62 6.03 -15.63 7.51
N SER A 63 6.17 -16.96 7.50
CA SER A 63 6.51 -17.73 6.30
C SER A 63 5.30 -18.12 5.45
N CYS A 64 4.08 -17.98 5.98
CA CYS A 64 2.83 -18.53 5.42
C CYS A 64 2.85 -20.06 5.15
N LEU A 65 3.92 -20.77 5.55
CA LEU A 65 4.08 -22.20 5.29
C LEU A 65 3.14 -23.04 6.14
N ASN A 66 2.71 -22.51 7.28
CA ASN A 66 1.74 -23.17 8.15
C ASN A 66 0.31 -23.08 7.61
N ASN A 67 0.11 -22.33 6.51
CA ASN A 67 -1.20 -22.05 5.91
C ASN A 67 -2.22 -21.54 6.96
N LYS A 68 -1.76 -20.73 7.93
CA LYS A 68 -2.66 -20.18 8.94
C LYS A 68 -3.54 -19.09 8.37
N PHE A 69 -3.06 -18.36 7.37
CA PHE A 69 -3.82 -17.33 6.68
C PHE A 69 -4.06 -17.69 5.22
N VAL A 70 -5.26 -17.34 4.73
CA VAL A 70 -5.58 -17.33 3.32
C VAL A 70 -6.31 -16.04 2.96
N SER A 71 -6.12 -15.56 1.73
CA SER A 71 -6.89 -14.42 1.21
C SER A 71 -7.97 -14.94 0.27
N ILE A 72 -9.19 -14.48 0.47
CA ILE A 72 -10.35 -14.81 -0.36
C ILE A 72 -10.83 -13.57 -1.09
N LEU A 73 -11.16 -13.71 -2.38
CA LEU A 73 -11.66 -12.66 -3.27
C LEU A 73 -13.02 -13.10 -3.82
N PHE A 74 -13.99 -12.18 -3.80
CA PHE A 74 -15.33 -12.40 -4.29
C PHE A 74 -15.57 -11.59 -5.57
N ASP A 75 -15.97 -12.27 -6.64
CA ASP A 75 -16.35 -11.61 -7.89
C ASP A 75 -17.50 -10.59 -7.67
N GLN A 76 -17.57 -9.60 -8.56
CA GLN A 76 -18.59 -8.55 -8.51
C GLN A 76 -20.01 -9.07 -8.78
N LYS A 77 -20.14 -10.20 -9.49
CA LYS A 77 -21.42 -10.81 -9.83
C LYS A 77 -22.06 -11.58 -8.68
N LEU A 78 -21.30 -11.88 -7.62
CA LEU A 78 -21.80 -12.64 -6.48
C LEU A 78 -22.78 -11.82 -5.64
N ASP A 79 -23.87 -12.47 -5.26
CA ASP A 79 -24.89 -11.89 -4.39
C ASP A 79 -24.39 -11.73 -2.94
N ASN A 80 -24.82 -10.66 -2.28
CA ASN A 80 -24.35 -10.34 -0.92
C ASN A 80 -24.75 -11.42 0.11
N ALA A 81 -25.92 -12.06 -0.06
CA ALA A 81 -26.39 -13.09 0.86
C ALA A 81 -25.50 -14.34 0.82
N PHE A 82 -25.01 -14.71 -0.36
CA PHE A 82 -24.05 -15.78 -0.56
C PHE A 82 -22.70 -15.46 0.09
N ILE A 83 -22.20 -14.24 -0.09
CA ILE A 83 -20.94 -13.79 0.55
C ILE A 83 -21.09 -13.79 2.07
N GLU A 84 -22.20 -13.27 2.60
CA GLU A 84 -22.49 -13.26 4.03
C GLU A 84 -22.52 -14.68 4.60
N ASN A 85 -23.21 -15.61 3.93
CA ASN A 85 -23.25 -17.01 4.33
C ASN A 85 -21.83 -17.62 4.39
N ILE A 86 -21.01 -17.39 3.36
CA ILE A 86 -19.62 -17.85 3.34
C ILE A 86 -18.80 -17.28 4.49
N LEU A 87 -18.96 -16.00 4.81
CA LEU A 87 -18.16 -15.33 5.86
C LEU A 87 -18.61 -15.68 7.28
N LEU A 88 -19.89 -16.00 7.47
CA LEU A 88 -20.45 -16.43 8.75
C LEU A 88 -20.21 -17.92 9.04
N GLN A 89 -19.87 -18.70 8.02
CA GLN A 89 -19.58 -20.12 8.14
C GLN A 89 -18.09 -20.41 8.04
N GLN A 90 -17.71 -21.54 8.62
CA GLN A 90 -16.37 -22.08 8.42
C GLN A 90 -16.24 -22.67 7.02
N ILE A 91 -15.14 -22.34 6.34
CA ILE A 91 -14.82 -22.86 5.01
C ILE A 91 -13.77 -23.97 5.15
N LEU A 92 -14.02 -25.11 4.53
CA LEU A 92 -13.05 -26.22 4.47
C LEU A 92 -12.20 -26.13 3.20
N ILE A 93 -10.88 -26.04 3.35
CA ILE A 93 -9.93 -26.06 2.23
C ILE A 93 -8.92 -27.18 2.50
N ASN A 94 -8.91 -28.21 1.65
CA ASN A 94 -8.10 -29.42 1.84
C ASN A 94 -8.27 -30.01 3.26
N ALA A 95 -9.51 -30.14 3.71
CA ALA A 95 -9.90 -30.59 5.06
C ALA A 95 -9.44 -29.70 6.23
N GLN A 96 -8.77 -28.58 5.97
CA GLN A 96 -8.44 -27.59 6.99
C GLN A 96 -9.58 -26.55 7.10
N PRO A 97 -10.11 -26.31 8.31
CA PRO A 97 -11.11 -25.28 8.52
C PRO A 97 -10.52 -23.87 8.56
N TYR A 98 -11.22 -22.91 7.98
CA TYR A 98 -10.90 -21.48 8.00
C TYR A 98 -12.11 -20.65 8.39
N ASN A 99 -11.89 -19.65 9.24
CA ASN A 99 -12.89 -18.71 9.71
C ASN A 99 -12.48 -17.28 9.35
N PHE A 100 -13.45 -16.39 9.16
CA PHE A 100 -13.18 -14.98 8.87
C PHE A 100 -12.44 -14.30 10.03
N ILE A 101 -11.35 -13.59 9.73
CA ILE A 101 -10.57 -12.84 10.75
C ILE A 101 -10.57 -11.33 10.52
N GLY A 102 -10.69 -10.87 9.27
CA GLY A 102 -10.71 -9.44 8.97
C GLY A 102 -10.28 -9.09 7.56
N TYR A 103 -10.15 -7.79 7.31
CA TYR A 103 -9.77 -7.23 6.02
C TYR A 103 -9.06 -5.90 6.21
N SER A 104 -8.20 -5.53 5.26
CA SER A 104 -7.72 -4.16 5.12
C SER A 104 -8.71 -3.30 4.31
N ASN A 105 -8.55 -1.98 4.34
CA ASN A 105 -9.38 -1.09 3.52
C ASN A 105 -9.18 -1.29 2.01
N SER A 106 -7.98 -1.68 1.57
CA SER A 106 -7.74 -1.99 0.15
C SER A 106 -8.44 -3.29 -0.24
N GLN A 107 -8.36 -4.30 0.60
CA GLN A 107 -9.07 -5.57 0.41
C GLN A 107 -10.59 -5.37 0.38
N LEU A 108 -11.15 -4.58 1.31
CA LEU A 108 -12.58 -4.31 1.32
C LEU A 108 -13.06 -3.68 0.01
N ARG A 109 -12.33 -2.69 -0.53
CA ARG A 109 -12.63 -2.10 -1.85
C ARG A 109 -12.48 -3.11 -2.98
N GLY A 110 -11.52 -4.01 -2.86
CA GLY A 110 -11.29 -5.11 -3.79
C GLY A 110 -12.21 -6.31 -3.60
N ARG A 111 -13.19 -6.26 -2.68
CA ARG A 111 -14.06 -7.40 -2.32
C ARG A 111 -13.27 -8.64 -1.89
N SER A 112 -12.21 -8.43 -1.11
CA SER A 112 -11.41 -9.50 -0.52
C SER A 112 -11.29 -9.36 1.00
N CYS A 113 -10.90 -10.45 1.65
CA CYS A 113 -10.60 -10.50 3.07
C CYS A 113 -9.66 -11.65 3.41
N TYR A 114 -9.24 -11.71 4.67
CA TYR A 114 -8.44 -12.81 5.21
C TYR A 114 -9.31 -13.79 6.00
N LEU A 115 -9.00 -15.07 5.85
CA LEU A 115 -9.47 -16.13 6.72
C LEU A 115 -8.30 -16.73 7.49
N TYR A 116 -8.58 -17.26 8.67
CA TYR A 116 -7.61 -17.85 9.57
C TYR A 116 -7.95 -19.31 9.89
N ALA A 117 -6.94 -20.16 9.90
CA ALA A 117 -7.04 -21.58 10.22
C ALA A 117 -6.99 -21.81 11.74
N GLY A 118 -8.11 -21.50 12.39
CA GLY A 118 -8.28 -21.61 13.84
C GLY A 118 -9.74 -21.47 14.28
N THR A 119 -10.00 -21.67 15.56
CA THR A 119 -11.35 -21.50 16.13
C THR A 119 -11.71 -20.03 16.28
N THR A 120 -12.99 -19.74 16.53
CA THR A 120 -13.45 -18.37 16.79
C THR A 120 -12.78 -17.81 18.05
N GLU A 121 -12.58 -18.63 19.07
CA GLU A 121 -11.91 -18.23 20.32
C GLU A 121 -10.44 -17.88 20.10
N GLU A 122 -9.74 -18.64 19.26
CA GLU A 122 -8.36 -18.31 18.86
C GLU A 122 -8.30 -16.99 18.09
N ILE A 123 -9.24 -16.76 17.17
CA ILE A 123 -9.35 -15.49 16.41
C ILE A 123 -9.60 -14.31 17.35
N GLU A 124 -10.53 -14.46 18.31
CA GLU A 124 -10.80 -13.44 19.31
C GLU A 124 -9.56 -13.15 20.16
N SER A 125 -8.84 -14.19 20.59
CA SER A 125 -7.57 -14.04 21.31
C SER A 125 -6.55 -13.27 20.48
N ILE A 126 -6.36 -13.63 19.20
CA ILE A 126 -5.44 -12.94 18.28
C ILE A 126 -5.81 -11.47 18.14
N ILE A 127 -7.09 -11.14 17.98
CA ILE A 127 -7.53 -9.74 17.87
C ILE A 127 -7.25 -8.99 19.17
N ASN A 128 -7.58 -9.58 20.33
CA ASN A 128 -7.38 -8.98 21.64
C ASN A 128 -5.89 -8.79 21.99
N ASP A 129 -5.02 -9.70 21.52
CA ASP A 129 -3.56 -9.64 21.62
C ASP A 129 -2.94 -8.51 20.78
N ASN A 130 -3.73 -7.78 19.99
CA ASN A 130 -3.23 -6.69 19.16
C ASN A 130 -3.83 -5.33 19.51
N GLY A 131 -4.85 -5.29 20.37
CA GLY A 131 -5.41 -4.04 20.88
C GLY A 131 -6.73 -4.21 21.63
N ASP A 132 -7.08 -3.18 22.39
CA ASP A 132 -8.38 -3.09 23.05
C ASP A 132 -9.41 -2.48 22.09
N PHE A 133 -10.15 -3.36 21.42
CA PHE A 133 -11.21 -2.99 20.49
C PHE A 133 -12.59 -2.93 21.15
N TYR A 134 -12.77 -3.51 22.34
CA TYR A 134 -14.06 -3.54 23.04
C TYR A 134 -14.55 -2.16 23.45
N LYS A 135 -13.62 -1.23 23.75
CA LYS A 135 -13.95 0.19 24.01
C LYS A 135 -14.63 0.89 22.83
N ILE A 136 -14.45 0.40 21.60
CA ILE A 136 -15.06 1.00 20.40
C ILE A 136 -16.47 0.43 20.21
N LYS A 137 -17.50 1.08 20.75
CA LYS A 137 -18.89 0.56 20.71
C LYS A 137 -19.49 0.45 19.30
N ASN A 138 -19.14 1.35 18.39
CA ASN A 138 -19.64 1.30 17.01
C ASN A 138 -18.95 0.17 16.23
N LEU A 139 -19.73 -0.83 15.79
CA LEU A 139 -19.22 -2.03 15.13
C LEU A 139 -18.48 -1.74 13.82
N SER A 140 -19.01 -0.85 12.97
CA SER A 140 -18.36 -0.47 11.71
C SER A 140 -17.01 0.21 11.96
N LYS A 141 -16.94 1.10 12.95
CA LYS A 141 -15.69 1.74 13.38
C LYS A 141 -14.71 0.72 13.97
N ARG A 142 -15.21 -0.23 14.76
CA ARG A 142 -14.42 -1.32 15.35
C ARG A 142 -13.79 -2.21 14.26
N ALA A 143 -14.59 -2.68 13.32
CA ALA A 143 -14.12 -3.46 12.17
C ALA A 143 -13.06 -2.69 11.37
N ALA A 144 -13.28 -1.39 11.11
CA ALA A 144 -12.29 -0.54 10.44
C ALA A 144 -10.99 -0.35 11.25
N ARG A 145 -11.00 -0.46 12.58
CA ARG A 145 -9.79 -0.40 13.43
C ARG A 145 -9.06 -1.73 13.47
N ILE A 146 -9.77 -2.86 13.57
CA ILE A 146 -9.19 -4.20 13.40
C ILE A 146 -8.53 -4.30 12.02
N GLY A 147 -9.16 -3.74 10.98
CA GLY A 147 -8.63 -3.68 9.63
C GLY A 147 -7.28 -2.95 9.48
N LEU A 148 -6.86 -2.16 10.47
CA LEU A 148 -5.54 -1.54 10.47
C LEU A 148 -4.41 -2.56 10.70
N LEU A 149 -4.70 -3.70 11.34
CA LEU A 149 -3.74 -4.79 11.55
C LEU A 149 -3.37 -5.49 10.24
N PHE A 150 -4.27 -5.46 9.26
CA PHE A 150 -4.11 -6.03 7.92
C PHE A 150 -3.61 -5.03 6.89
N SER A 151 -3.32 -3.78 7.28
CA SER A 151 -2.70 -2.82 6.37
C SER A 151 -1.33 -3.36 5.94
N SER A 152 -1.02 -3.28 4.66
CA SER A 152 0.31 -3.71 4.23
C SER A 152 1.36 -2.70 4.63
N CYS A 153 2.44 -3.22 5.20
CA CYS A 153 3.49 -2.44 5.81
C CYS A 153 4.73 -3.28 6.06
N THR A 154 5.87 -2.62 6.01
CA THR A 154 7.18 -3.19 6.30
C THR A 154 7.56 -2.91 7.76
N PRO A 155 7.93 -3.93 8.56
CA PRO A 155 8.49 -3.73 9.89
C PRO A 155 9.84 -3.02 9.80
N THR A 156 10.09 -2.07 10.70
CA THR A 156 11.33 -1.28 10.71
C THR A 156 12.06 -1.44 12.05
N LEU A 157 11.99 -0.43 12.92
CA LEU A 157 12.69 -0.37 14.19
C LEU A 157 11.74 -0.64 15.36
N HIS A 158 12.28 -1.21 16.44
CA HIS A 158 11.60 -1.21 17.73
C HIS A 158 11.91 0.10 18.46
N ILE A 159 10.88 0.90 18.71
CA ILE A 159 11.00 2.18 19.40
C ILE A 159 10.76 1.97 20.89
N GLN A 160 11.78 2.22 21.69
CA GLN A 160 11.71 2.15 23.15
C GLN A 160 10.76 3.23 23.68
N SER A 161 10.11 2.96 24.82
CA SER A 161 9.08 3.85 25.36
C SER A 161 9.59 5.25 25.72
N ASP A 162 10.85 5.37 26.12
CA ASP A 162 11.53 6.64 26.39
C ASP A 162 11.83 7.47 25.13
N HIS A 163 11.79 6.84 23.95
CA HIS A 163 11.92 7.49 22.65
C HIS A 163 10.57 7.83 22.01
N VAL A 164 9.46 7.64 22.73
CA VAL A 164 8.12 8.04 22.29
C VAL A 164 7.64 9.21 23.13
N ILE A 165 7.51 10.37 22.49
CA ILE A 165 7.03 11.59 23.13
C ILE A 165 5.57 11.80 22.73
N GLU A 166 4.67 11.98 23.68
CA GLU A 166 3.31 12.42 23.38
C GLU A 166 3.27 13.96 23.32
N ILE A 167 2.72 14.51 22.25
CA ILE A 167 2.56 15.96 22.04
C ILE A 167 1.10 16.29 21.71
N ASP A 168 0.61 17.44 22.14
CA ASP A 168 -0.79 17.83 21.91
C ASP A 168 -1.09 18.15 20.46
N ASP A 169 -2.30 17.90 19.98
CA ASP A 169 -2.74 18.39 18.68
C ASP A 169 -2.82 19.93 18.63
N ILE A 170 -2.51 20.51 17.47
CA ILE A 170 -2.70 21.95 17.24
C ILE A 170 -4.14 22.17 16.80
N GLU A 171 -4.94 22.78 17.68
CA GLU A 171 -6.35 23.07 17.44
C GLU A 171 -6.62 24.57 17.37
N LYS A 172 -7.41 25.02 16.39
CA LYS A 172 -7.86 26.41 16.27
C LYS A 172 -9.29 26.43 15.71
N ASN A 173 -10.17 27.20 16.34
CA ASN A 173 -11.58 27.32 15.94
C ASN A 173 -12.34 25.97 15.82
N GLY A 174 -12.00 24.99 16.66
CA GLY A 174 -12.62 23.66 16.64
C GLY A 174 -12.12 22.72 15.52
N TYR A 175 -11.07 23.11 14.79
CA TYR A 175 -10.41 22.27 13.79
C TYR A 175 -9.04 21.83 14.28
N THR A 176 -8.71 20.57 14.07
CA THR A 176 -7.41 19.98 14.35
C THR A 176 -6.50 20.08 13.12
N PHE A 177 -5.49 20.94 13.16
CA PHE A 177 -4.57 21.21 12.04
C PHE A 177 -3.48 20.15 11.87
N THR A 178 -3.27 19.34 12.90
CA THR A 178 -2.27 18.26 12.94
C THR A 178 -2.90 16.87 12.92
N ASP A 179 -4.15 16.71 12.46
CA ASP A 179 -4.85 15.42 12.51
C ASP A 179 -4.05 14.34 11.78
N GLY A 180 -3.53 13.40 12.57
CA GLY A 180 -2.77 12.28 12.06
C GLY A 180 -1.32 12.61 11.68
N CYS A 181 -0.77 13.76 12.07
CA CYS A 181 0.61 14.18 11.77
C CYS A 181 1.46 14.27 13.05
N GLY A 182 2.50 13.45 13.13
CA GLY A 182 3.51 13.47 14.18
C GLY A 182 4.90 13.82 13.64
N ILE A 183 5.91 13.76 14.50
CA ILE A 183 7.30 14.12 14.18
C ILE A 183 8.20 12.91 14.37
N ILE A 184 9.23 12.78 13.54
CA ILE A 184 10.33 11.82 13.72
C ILE A 184 11.64 12.58 13.65
N GLY A 185 12.53 12.35 14.63
CA GLY A 185 13.84 12.96 14.59
C GLY A 185 14.68 12.43 13.42
N ARG A 186 15.49 13.30 12.81
CA ARG A 186 16.23 12.99 11.57
C ARG A 186 17.17 11.79 11.75
N CYS A 187 17.81 11.64 12.90
CA CYS A 187 18.68 10.50 13.22
C CYS A 187 17.93 9.16 13.18
N LEU A 188 16.74 9.11 13.77
CA LEU A 188 15.90 7.91 13.76
C LEU A 188 15.35 7.61 12.35
N ALA A 189 14.96 8.65 11.60
CA ALA A 189 14.50 8.50 10.22
C ALA A 189 15.57 7.85 9.32
N LYS A 190 16.84 8.20 9.47
CA LYS A 190 17.95 7.55 8.75
C LYS A 190 18.10 6.07 9.10
N LYS A 191 17.87 5.68 10.36
CA LYS A 191 17.90 4.28 10.79
C LYS A 191 16.76 3.44 10.19
N ILE A 192 15.69 4.06 9.70
CA ILE A 192 14.59 3.37 9.01
C ILE A 192 14.95 3.01 7.56
N VAL A 193 15.84 3.77 6.92
CA VAL A 193 16.17 3.63 5.49
C VAL A 193 16.59 2.22 5.07
N PRO A 194 17.44 1.48 5.82
CA PRO A 194 17.84 0.12 5.45
C PRO A 194 16.68 -0.87 5.34
N TYR A 195 15.52 -0.57 5.93
CA TYR A 195 14.32 -1.41 5.86
C TYR A 195 13.43 -1.07 4.65
N LEU A 196 13.71 0.02 3.93
CA LEU A 196 12.92 0.48 2.79
C LEU A 196 13.51 -0.08 1.49
N ASN A 197 13.08 -1.28 1.10
CA ASN A 197 13.64 -2.03 -0.04
C ASN A 197 13.73 -1.24 -1.37
N ASP A 198 12.83 -0.28 -1.61
CA ASP A 198 12.75 0.48 -2.85
C ASP A 198 13.27 1.92 -2.72
N PHE A 199 13.78 2.32 -1.55
CA PHE A 199 14.35 3.65 -1.39
C PHE A 199 15.72 3.71 -2.07
N LYS A 200 15.84 4.59 -3.06
CA LYS A 200 17.09 4.90 -3.73
C LYS A 200 17.58 6.24 -3.22
N GLU A 201 18.71 6.22 -2.52
CA GLU A 201 19.35 7.46 -2.08
C GLU A 201 19.67 8.35 -3.30
N PRO A 202 19.26 9.62 -3.27
CA PRO A 202 19.56 10.54 -4.35
C PRO A 202 21.07 10.80 -4.40
N LEU A 203 21.66 10.76 -5.59
CA LEU A 203 23.09 11.02 -5.80
C LEU A 203 23.49 12.44 -5.34
N ILE A 204 22.65 13.43 -5.65
CA ILE A 204 22.78 14.83 -5.25
C ILE A 204 21.38 15.37 -5.04
N THR A 205 21.14 16.04 -3.90
CA THR A 205 19.97 16.90 -3.71
C THR A 205 20.49 18.31 -3.50
N LEU A 206 19.89 19.26 -4.21
CA LEU A 206 20.18 20.68 -4.06
C LEU A 206 18.98 21.36 -3.42
N ASN A 207 19.24 22.19 -2.41
CA ASN A 207 18.22 23.09 -1.87
C ASN A 207 17.93 24.24 -2.86
N GLU A 208 16.98 25.11 -2.50
CA GLU A 208 16.61 26.29 -3.29
C GLU A 208 17.78 27.26 -3.60
N ASN A 209 18.86 27.18 -2.83
CA ASN A 209 20.08 27.97 -2.98
C ASN A 209 21.18 27.23 -3.74
N ASN A 210 20.87 26.13 -4.43
CA ASN A 210 21.82 25.24 -5.13
C ASN A 210 22.92 24.67 -4.22
N GLN A 211 22.66 24.52 -2.92
CA GLN A 211 23.59 23.90 -1.97
C GLN A 211 23.21 22.44 -1.75
N VAL A 212 24.22 21.60 -1.53
CA VAL A 212 24.00 20.18 -1.25
C VAL A 212 23.22 20.03 0.05
N GLU A 213 22.08 19.36 -0.04
CA GLU A 213 21.20 19.05 1.07
C GLU A 213 21.31 17.57 1.44
N ASP A 214 21.38 17.31 2.75
CA ASP A 214 21.35 15.95 3.31
C ASP A 214 19.94 15.36 3.15
N ASN A 215 19.76 14.59 2.07
CA ASN A 215 18.52 13.91 1.72
C ASN A 215 18.71 12.37 1.71
N THR A 216 19.53 11.86 2.63
CA THR A 216 19.81 10.41 2.75
C THR A 216 18.63 9.62 3.33
N CYS A 217 17.48 10.26 3.58
CA CYS A 217 16.27 9.60 4.06
C CYS A 217 15.01 10.37 3.62
N PRO A 218 13.84 9.71 3.49
CA PRO A 218 12.58 10.40 3.22
C PRO A 218 12.23 11.43 4.29
N CYS A 219 11.65 12.57 3.90
CA CYS A 219 11.21 13.61 4.83
C CYS A 219 9.90 13.29 5.56
N ALA A 220 9.14 12.27 5.11
CA ALA A 220 7.90 11.85 5.75
C ALA A 220 7.61 10.36 5.54
N PHE A 221 6.94 9.75 6.50
CA PHE A 221 6.61 8.33 6.55
C PHE A 221 5.17 8.15 7.03
N GLN A 222 4.33 7.51 6.24
CA GLN A 222 3.05 6.98 6.67
C GLN A 222 3.28 5.71 7.50
N ILE A 223 2.91 5.75 8.77
CA ILE A 223 3.25 4.69 9.73
C ILE A 223 2.05 3.96 10.32
N ARG A 224 2.34 2.79 10.88
CA ARG A 224 1.56 2.13 11.92
C ARG A 224 2.49 1.87 13.10
N TYR A 225 2.09 2.32 14.27
CA TYR A 225 2.83 2.07 15.52
C TYR A 225 1.81 1.79 16.60
N GLN A 226 1.84 0.62 17.24
CA GLN A 226 0.83 0.23 18.22
C GLN A 226 -0.62 0.43 17.69
N GLY A 227 -1.43 1.26 18.34
CA GLY A 227 -2.77 1.67 17.88
C GLY A 227 -2.79 2.99 17.10
N CYS A 228 -1.63 3.57 16.82
CA CYS A 228 -1.45 4.82 16.11
C CYS A 228 -1.36 4.60 14.59
N LYS A 229 -2.04 5.49 13.87
CA LYS A 229 -2.00 5.62 12.41
C LYS A 229 -1.82 7.09 12.07
N GLY A 230 -0.85 7.39 11.22
CA GLY A 230 -0.62 8.75 10.76
C GLY A 230 0.58 8.85 9.83
N VAL A 231 1.07 10.07 9.68
CA VAL A 231 2.33 10.42 9.02
C VAL A 231 3.28 10.96 10.08
N LEU A 232 4.53 10.51 10.09
CA LEU A 232 5.62 11.14 10.81
C LEU A 232 6.45 11.92 9.80
N MET A 233 6.76 13.16 10.12
CA MET A 233 7.63 14.00 9.29
C MET A 233 8.89 14.41 10.04
N ILE A 234 9.96 14.62 9.31
CA ILE A 234 11.20 15.16 9.88
C ILE A 234 10.95 16.61 10.27
N ASN A 235 11.39 16.96 11.47
CA ASN A 235 11.58 18.33 11.89
C ASN A 235 13.07 18.55 12.18
N ASP A 236 13.71 19.53 11.54
CA ASP A 236 15.15 19.74 11.64
C ASP A 236 15.59 20.32 12.98
N ASP A 237 14.67 20.92 13.71
CA ASP A 237 14.86 21.32 15.11
C ASP A 237 14.92 20.10 16.04
N ASP A 238 14.38 18.96 15.61
CA ASP A 238 14.32 17.71 16.37
C ASP A 238 15.40 16.73 15.88
N LYS A 239 16.57 16.81 16.54
CA LYS A 239 17.71 15.94 16.25
C LYS A 239 17.73 14.68 17.11
N ASP A 240 16.70 14.45 17.91
CA ASP A 240 16.66 13.35 18.87
C ASP A 240 16.33 12.01 18.19
N GLU A 241 16.61 10.89 18.87
CA GLU A 241 16.25 9.55 18.37
C GLU A 241 14.78 9.19 18.66
N THR A 242 13.87 10.16 18.57
CA THR A 242 12.50 10.02 19.05
C THR A 242 11.46 10.05 17.93
N ILE A 243 10.27 9.56 18.27
CA ILE A 243 9.04 9.88 17.55
C ILE A 243 8.13 10.68 18.48
N GLN A 244 7.47 11.69 17.94
CA GLN A 244 6.47 12.47 18.64
C GLN A 244 5.08 12.14 18.07
N ILE A 245 4.19 11.61 18.92
CA ILE A 245 2.86 11.14 18.54
C ILE A 245 1.78 12.06 19.13
N ARG A 246 0.73 12.33 18.35
CA ARG A 246 -0.42 13.13 18.76
C ARG A 246 -1.65 12.28 19.13
N PRO A 247 -2.55 12.78 20.00
CA PRO A 247 -3.83 12.12 20.31
C PRO A 247 -4.64 11.72 19.07
N SER A 248 -4.71 12.60 18.07
CA SER A 248 -5.41 12.37 16.81
C SER A 248 -4.90 11.12 16.06
N MET A 249 -3.64 10.74 16.23
CA MET A 249 -3.07 9.54 15.60
C MET A 249 -3.56 8.24 16.26
N LYS A 250 -3.91 8.27 17.55
CA LYS A 250 -4.28 7.09 18.35
C LYS A 250 -5.70 6.61 18.01
N LYS A 251 -5.80 5.53 17.24
CA LYS A 251 -7.07 5.03 16.72
C LYS A 251 -7.72 3.94 17.61
N PHE A 252 -6.91 3.26 18.42
CA PHE A 252 -7.28 2.32 19.47
C PHE A 252 -6.11 2.19 20.46
N THR A 253 -6.33 1.57 21.62
CA THR A 253 -5.26 1.34 22.59
C THR A 253 -4.58 0.01 22.31
N SER A 254 -3.25 -0.01 22.24
CA SER A 254 -2.44 -1.21 22.09
C SER A 254 -1.09 -0.95 22.76
N ALA A 255 -0.63 -1.86 23.61
CA ALA A 255 0.66 -1.73 24.33
C ALA A 255 1.65 -2.84 23.93
N ILE A 256 1.34 -3.61 22.89
CA ILE A 256 1.87 -4.98 22.74
C ILE A 256 3.07 -5.04 21.78
N SER A 257 3.17 -4.13 20.81
CA SER A 257 4.30 -4.08 19.88
C SER A 257 4.93 -2.70 19.85
N THR A 258 6.23 -2.65 20.14
CA THR A 258 7.09 -1.46 19.99
C THR A 258 7.64 -1.31 18.57
N CYS A 259 7.29 -2.21 17.65
CA CYS A 259 7.75 -2.11 16.27
C CYS A 259 7.03 -0.97 15.54
N LEU A 260 7.80 -0.08 14.93
CA LEU A 260 7.35 0.90 13.97
C LEU A 260 7.25 0.23 12.59
N TYR A 261 6.09 0.35 11.96
CA TYR A 261 5.87 -0.14 10.61
C TYR A 261 5.68 1.03 9.67
N VAL A 262 6.34 1.01 8.52
CA VAL A 262 6.12 1.96 7.43
C VAL A 262 5.19 1.30 6.42
N CYS A 263 4.10 1.99 6.03
CA CYS A 263 3.18 1.47 5.03
C CYS A 263 3.89 1.29 3.69
N ASP A 264 3.47 0.29 2.92
CA ASP A 264 4.03 0.08 1.58
C ASP A 264 3.74 1.30 0.71
N ASP A 265 4.76 1.75 -0.03
CA ASP A 265 4.72 3.00 -0.80
C ASP A 265 4.42 4.26 0.06
N GLY A 266 4.50 4.13 1.38
CA GLY A 266 4.10 5.10 2.39
C GLY A 266 5.25 5.93 2.92
N TYR A 267 6.20 6.33 2.09
CA TYR A 267 7.21 7.33 2.43
C TYR A 267 7.31 8.37 1.33
N SER A 268 7.80 9.56 1.69
CA SER A 268 7.95 10.67 0.76
C SER A 268 8.92 10.30 -0.36
N LYS A 269 8.42 10.31 -1.59
CA LYS A 269 9.22 10.16 -2.80
C LYS A 269 8.51 10.84 -3.99
N PRO A 270 9.24 11.26 -5.03
CA PRO A 270 8.63 11.83 -6.22
C PRO A 270 7.66 10.83 -6.88
N LYS A 271 6.38 11.15 -6.90
CA LYS A 271 5.35 10.39 -7.64
C LYS A 271 4.62 11.33 -8.57
N LEU A 272 4.52 10.97 -9.85
CA LEU A 272 3.74 11.76 -10.81
C LEU A 272 2.24 11.67 -10.50
N GLY A 273 1.53 12.76 -10.75
CA GLY A 273 0.07 12.79 -10.73
C GLY A 273 -0.53 12.44 -12.10
N PHE A 274 -1.79 12.00 -12.06
CA PHE A 274 -2.57 11.64 -13.25
C PHE A 274 -3.86 12.42 -13.27
N LEU A 275 -4.21 12.92 -14.45
CA LEU A 275 -5.58 13.32 -14.72
C LEU A 275 -6.38 12.03 -14.94
N ILE A 276 -7.25 11.73 -13.98
CA ILE A 276 -8.16 10.58 -13.99
C ILE A 276 -9.60 11.05 -14.12
N LYS A 277 -10.51 10.13 -14.47
CA LYS A 277 -11.95 10.41 -14.64
C LYS A 277 -12.54 11.24 -13.50
N GLN A 278 -12.19 10.97 -12.25
CA GLN A 278 -12.69 11.70 -11.08
C GLN A 278 -12.25 13.17 -11.09
N PHE A 279 -11.01 13.46 -11.47
CA PHE A 279 -10.54 14.85 -11.59
C PHE A 279 -11.19 15.55 -12.79
N ILE A 280 -11.38 14.86 -13.91
CA ILE A 280 -12.10 15.43 -15.07
C ILE A 280 -13.52 15.85 -14.67
N MET A 281 -14.25 14.99 -13.95
CA MET A 281 -15.60 15.32 -13.47
C MET A 281 -15.62 16.54 -12.54
N LEU A 282 -14.67 16.62 -11.60
CA LEU A 282 -14.58 17.76 -10.68
C LEU A 282 -14.24 19.06 -11.42
N LEU A 283 -13.26 19.01 -12.32
CA LEU A 283 -12.81 20.17 -13.09
C LEU A 283 -13.87 20.65 -14.09
N SER A 284 -14.61 19.73 -14.72
CA SER A 284 -15.78 20.06 -15.56
C SER A 284 -16.87 20.75 -14.73
N GLY A 285 -17.13 20.28 -13.50
CA GLY A 285 -18.02 20.96 -12.55
C GLY A 285 -17.56 22.36 -12.12
N LEU A 286 -16.26 22.66 -12.25
CA LEU A 286 -15.67 23.99 -12.08
C LEU A 286 -15.64 24.81 -13.39
N ASN A 287 -16.39 24.38 -14.42
CA ASN A 287 -16.51 25.01 -15.73
C ASN A 287 -15.23 25.03 -16.57
N ILE A 288 -14.31 24.08 -16.38
CA ILE A 288 -13.25 23.84 -17.36
C ILE A 288 -13.87 23.23 -18.64
N SER A 289 -13.57 23.85 -19.78
CA SER A 289 -14.06 23.42 -21.10
C SER A 289 -13.63 22.00 -21.46
N ASP A 290 -14.56 21.24 -22.04
CA ASP A 290 -14.32 19.89 -22.55
C ASP A 290 -13.18 19.84 -23.59
N GLU A 291 -13.02 20.91 -24.38
CA GLU A 291 -11.92 21.05 -25.35
C GLU A 291 -10.54 20.95 -24.68
N THR A 292 -10.42 21.42 -23.43
CA THR A 292 -9.18 21.32 -22.66
C THR A 292 -8.83 19.86 -22.35
N PHE A 293 -9.83 19.05 -21.98
CA PHE A 293 -9.63 17.63 -21.69
C PHE A 293 -9.38 16.83 -22.97
N LEU A 294 -10.13 17.11 -24.04
CA LEU A 294 -9.93 16.47 -25.34
C LEU A 294 -8.54 16.76 -25.90
N LYS A 295 -8.07 18.01 -25.81
CA LYS A 295 -6.71 18.36 -26.21
C LYS A 295 -5.65 17.62 -25.37
N LYS A 296 -5.85 17.51 -24.05
CA LYS A 296 -4.93 16.74 -23.18
C LYS A 296 -4.91 15.25 -23.54
N GLN A 297 -6.03 14.69 -23.96
CA GLN A 297 -6.13 13.32 -24.43
C GLN A 297 -5.45 13.13 -25.78
N GLU A 298 -5.65 14.05 -26.72
CA GLU A 298 -4.99 14.04 -28.03
C GLU A 298 -3.47 14.16 -27.89
N ASP A 299 -2.99 15.13 -27.10
CA ASP A 299 -1.57 15.30 -26.77
C ASP A 299 -0.99 13.98 -26.22
N HIS A 300 -1.72 13.32 -25.33
CA HIS A 300 -1.30 12.05 -24.71
C HIS A 300 -1.22 10.90 -25.71
N PHE A 301 -2.17 10.79 -26.63
CA PHE A 301 -2.12 9.76 -27.68
C PHE A 301 -0.97 9.99 -28.64
N HIS A 302 -0.76 11.23 -29.05
CA HIS A 302 0.38 11.59 -29.88
C HIS A 302 1.70 11.22 -29.20
N GLU A 303 1.87 11.58 -27.92
CA GLU A 303 3.04 11.18 -27.14
C GLU A 303 3.23 9.66 -27.10
N ILE A 304 2.18 8.87 -26.86
CA ILE A 304 2.30 7.41 -26.84
C ILE A 304 2.81 6.89 -28.20
N VAL A 305 2.26 7.40 -29.30
CA VAL A 305 2.66 6.98 -30.65
C VAL A 305 4.12 7.33 -30.93
N THR A 306 4.56 8.54 -30.57
CA THR A 306 5.93 9.01 -30.83
C THR A 306 6.94 8.60 -29.77
N MET A 307 6.53 7.90 -28.70
CA MET A 307 7.39 7.59 -27.55
C MET A 307 8.66 6.82 -27.91
N CYS A 308 8.63 6.01 -28.96
CA CYS A 308 9.77 5.22 -29.42
C CYS A 308 10.74 6.00 -30.33
N ASP A 309 10.36 7.20 -30.77
CA ASP A 309 11.10 8.01 -31.74
C ASP A 309 11.51 9.38 -31.15
N ASP A 310 10.76 9.90 -30.18
CA ASP A 310 11.03 11.15 -29.48
C ASP A 310 11.68 10.89 -28.12
N MET A 311 12.91 11.38 -27.96
CA MET A 311 13.71 11.20 -26.76
C MET A 311 13.09 11.84 -25.50
N ASN A 312 12.47 13.02 -25.63
CA ASN A 312 11.85 13.70 -24.48
C ASN A 312 10.61 12.92 -24.01
N VAL A 313 9.84 12.40 -24.96
CA VAL A 313 8.68 11.57 -24.64
C VAL A 313 9.11 10.23 -24.06
N ALA A 314 10.13 9.58 -24.62
CA ALA A 314 10.75 8.39 -24.07
C ALA A 314 11.21 8.60 -22.62
N MET A 315 11.87 9.73 -22.32
CA MET A 315 12.32 10.08 -20.97
C MET A 315 11.13 10.29 -20.02
N LYS A 316 10.11 11.04 -20.45
CA LYS A 316 8.89 11.29 -19.67
C LYS A 316 8.23 9.98 -19.26
N TYR A 317 8.05 9.05 -20.18
CA TYR A 317 7.40 7.76 -19.90
C TYR A 317 8.30 6.80 -19.15
N SER A 318 9.62 6.85 -19.35
CA SER A 318 10.57 6.10 -18.54
C SER A 318 10.51 6.52 -17.08
N LEU A 319 10.44 7.83 -16.79
CA LEU A 319 10.22 8.36 -15.45
C LEU A 319 8.85 7.96 -14.88
N TYR A 320 7.80 8.01 -15.70
CA TYR A 320 6.46 7.59 -15.29
C TYR A 320 6.39 6.13 -14.83
N PHE A 321 7.10 5.25 -15.52
CA PHE A 321 7.15 3.82 -15.17
C PHE A 321 8.29 3.46 -14.21
N ASP A 322 8.93 4.45 -13.57
CA ASP A 322 10.05 4.29 -12.65
C ASP A 322 11.24 3.50 -13.23
N ARG A 323 11.46 3.65 -14.55
CA ARG A 323 12.58 3.07 -15.30
C ARG A 323 13.72 4.06 -15.44
N ILE A 324 14.30 4.45 -14.30
CA ILE A 324 15.44 5.38 -14.23
C ILE A 324 16.65 4.84 -15.01
N ASP A 325 16.81 3.53 -15.06
CA ASP A 325 17.82 2.85 -15.88
C ASP A 325 17.72 3.27 -17.37
N LEU A 326 16.50 3.31 -17.92
CA LEU A 326 16.28 3.75 -19.30
C LEU A 326 16.56 5.24 -19.49
N VAL A 327 16.30 6.06 -18.47
CA VAL A 327 16.60 7.50 -18.51
C VAL A 327 18.11 7.72 -18.66
N TYR A 328 18.96 6.97 -17.95
CA TYR A 328 20.41 7.07 -18.11
C TYR A 328 20.88 6.69 -19.52
N HIS A 329 20.29 5.65 -20.11
CA HIS A 329 20.57 5.28 -21.50
C HIS A 329 20.13 6.36 -22.50
N LEU A 330 18.96 6.97 -22.27
CA LEU A 330 18.43 8.06 -23.10
C LEU A 330 19.31 9.32 -23.03
N LEU A 331 19.78 9.69 -21.83
CA LEU A 331 20.70 10.82 -21.64
C LEU A 331 22.05 10.61 -22.34
N SER A 332 22.42 9.35 -22.54
CA SER A 332 23.62 8.98 -23.32
C SER A 332 23.38 8.99 -24.83
N ASN A 333 22.23 9.48 -25.31
CA ASN A 333 21.78 9.55 -26.70
C ASN A 333 21.67 8.20 -27.44
N ASN A 334 21.46 7.10 -26.71
CA ASN A 334 21.44 5.75 -27.28
C ASN A 334 20.03 5.16 -27.39
N ILE A 335 19.08 5.90 -27.96
CA ILE A 335 17.67 5.46 -28.04
C ILE A 335 17.50 4.11 -28.77
N GLN A 336 18.32 3.86 -29.80
CA GLN A 336 18.28 2.63 -30.59
C GLN A 336 18.58 1.36 -29.77
N LEU A 337 19.38 1.46 -28.71
CA LEU A 337 19.76 0.31 -27.88
C LEU A 337 18.63 -0.16 -26.95
N ILE A 338 17.69 0.73 -26.65
CA ILE A 338 16.59 0.47 -25.70
C ILE A 338 15.22 0.39 -26.38
N GLN A 339 15.20 0.24 -27.71
CA GLN A 339 13.97 0.28 -28.51
C GLN A 339 12.97 -0.79 -28.05
N SER A 340 13.47 -1.97 -27.70
CA SER A 340 12.62 -3.08 -27.26
C SER A 340 11.93 -2.78 -25.93
N GLU A 341 12.64 -2.13 -25.02
CA GLU A 341 12.16 -1.71 -23.71
C GLU A 341 11.17 -0.56 -23.83
N LEU A 342 11.43 0.39 -24.73
CA LEU A 342 10.49 1.45 -25.07
C LEU A 342 9.19 0.87 -25.66
N GLN A 343 9.25 -0.10 -26.56
CA GLN A 343 8.04 -0.77 -27.07
C GLN A 343 7.23 -1.45 -25.96
N ILE A 344 7.89 -2.06 -24.96
CA ILE A 344 7.21 -2.61 -23.78
C ILE A 344 6.53 -1.51 -22.96
N LEU A 345 7.21 -0.37 -22.74
CA LEU A 345 6.61 0.77 -22.05
C LEU A 345 5.45 1.38 -22.86
N GLN A 346 5.53 1.37 -24.18
CA GLN A 346 4.51 1.91 -25.08
C GLN A 346 3.23 1.10 -24.93
N LYS A 347 3.36 -0.24 -24.94
CA LYS A 347 2.26 -1.16 -24.70
C LYS A 347 1.63 -0.94 -23.32
N LYS A 348 2.44 -0.78 -22.28
CA LYS A 348 1.95 -0.45 -20.93
C LYS A 348 1.22 0.90 -20.88
N ALA A 349 1.69 1.89 -21.64
CA ALA A 349 1.05 3.19 -21.75
C ALA A 349 -0.30 3.09 -22.46
N LEU A 350 -0.39 2.30 -23.53
CA LEU A 350 -1.66 1.99 -24.21
C LEU A 350 -2.67 1.33 -23.27
N GLU A 351 -2.26 0.36 -22.45
CA GLU A 351 -3.14 -0.26 -21.43
C GLU A 351 -3.64 0.75 -20.39
N SER A 352 -2.90 1.84 -20.15
CA SER A 352 -3.32 2.90 -19.23
C SER A 352 -4.37 3.85 -19.82
N VAL A 353 -4.50 3.90 -21.15
CA VAL A 353 -5.51 4.69 -21.87
C VAL A 353 -6.92 4.22 -21.52
N GLU A 354 -7.15 2.90 -21.45
CA GLU A 354 -8.45 2.33 -21.07
C GLU A 354 -8.91 2.79 -19.67
N LYS A 355 -7.94 3.11 -18.80
CA LYS A 355 -8.18 3.58 -17.44
C LYS A 355 -8.28 5.10 -17.34
N LEU A 356 -8.20 5.82 -18.47
CA LEU A 356 -8.16 7.28 -18.56
C LEU A 356 -7.13 7.90 -17.59
N LYS A 357 -5.89 7.38 -17.61
CA LYS A 357 -4.79 7.87 -16.76
C LYS A 357 -3.81 8.70 -17.58
N ILE A 358 -4.07 10.01 -17.70
CA ILE A 358 -3.19 10.92 -18.46
C ILE A 358 -2.09 11.46 -17.53
N PRO A 359 -0.79 11.22 -17.81
CA PRO A 359 0.31 11.72 -16.99
C PRO A 359 0.46 13.24 -17.11
N ILE A 360 0.49 13.94 -15.97
CA ILE A 360 0.67 15.39 -15.93
C ILE A 360 2.05 15.72 -15.35
N THR A 361 2.96 16.24 -16.18
CA THR A 361 4.38 16.49 -15.83
C THR A 361 4.54 17.49 -14.68
N LYS A 362 3.68 18.51 -14.61
CA LYS A 362 3.64 19.50 -13.53
C LYS A 362 2.65 19.11 -12.43
N SER A 363 2.62 17.84 -12.05
CA SER A 363 1.80 17.35 -10.94
C SER A 363 2.55 16.29 -10.14
N ARG A 364 2.29 16.23 -8.84
CA ARG A 364 2.86 15.23 -7.95
C ARG A 364 1.81 14.70 -6.98
N LEU A 365 1.94 13.44 -6.60
CA LEU A 365 1.23 12.88 -5.45
C LEU A 365 2.16 12.98 -4.24
N ALA A 366 1.78 13.82 -3.28
CA ALA A 366 2.54 14.04 -2.05
C ALA A 366 1.80 13.50 -0.83
N LEU A 367 2.54 13.20 0.24
CA LEU A 367 1.95 12.94 1.55
C LEU A 367 1.47 14.27 2.15
N GLY A 368 0.24 14.28 2.67
CA GLY A 368 -0.22 15.40 3.48
C GLY A 368 0.57 15.44 4.79
N VAL A 369 1.22 16.57 5.05
CA VAL A 369 1.98 16.85 6.27
C VAL A 369 1.49 18.16 6.87
N CYS A 370 1.72 18.36 8.16
CA CYS A 370 1.48 19.64 8.82
C CYS A 370 2.75 20.50 8.77
N ASP A 371 2.63 21.82 8.74
CA ASP A 371 3.80 22.68 8.93
C ASP A 371 4.31 22.53 10.38
N PRO A 372 5.55 22.07 10.62
CA PRO A 372 6.08 21.92 11.96
C PRO A 372 6.49 23.27 12.56
N CYS A 373 6.70 24.29 11.71
CA CYS A 373 7.08 25.62 12.13
C CYS A 373 5.88 26.27 12.80
N LYS A 374 5.96 26.43 14.12
CA LYS A 374 5.18 27.45 14.83
C LYS A 374 5.66 28.80 14.32
N LEU A 375 5.17 29.27 13.18
CA LEU A 375 5.24 30.68 12.87
C LEU A 375 4.51 31.38 14.01
N ASN A 376 5.28 32.03 14.89
CA ASN A 376 4.78 32.86 15.98
C ASN A 376 3.60 33.69 15.46
N GLN A 377 2.37 33.30 15.83
CA GLN A 377 1.15 34.06 15.57
C GLN A 377 0.63 34.61 16.88
#